data_AF-A0A957W006-F1
#
_entry.id   AF-A0A957W006-F1
#
_cell.length_a   1.000
_cell.length_b   1.000
_cell.length_c   1.000
_cell.angle_alpha   90.00
_cell.angle_beta   90.00
_cell.angle_gamma   90.00
#
_symmetry.space_group_name_H-M   'P 1'
#
loop_
_entity.id
_entity.type
_entity.pdbx_description
1 polymer ?
#
loop_
_entity_poly.entity_id
_entity_poly.type
_entity_poly.pdbx_seq_one_letter_code
_entity_poly.pdbx_strand_id
1 'polypeptide(L)'
;GLSLAQTAALGMIDVVNAHMERALRVISIQRGHDPREFTLVSFGGAGSLHAADLARSLRIPRLLIPPAAATLSAFGMLAADVIKDYVQTIMRPGDTPYAELERLIAPLMKQGRADVMAEGVPADKITIEPLLDMRYRGQSYELTIPFAPDFGDAFHTAHAQTYGHSEPAVPVEIVNVRLRAIGTLAQPLLPKIEIMLSEPPIPFEKRSVVLAVGVADVPFYFGNDLKPGQQLSGPAVIIQPDTTVFIGPDEVLSIDAYRNLVIEVAA
;
A
#
# COMPACT_ATOMS: atom_id res chain seq x y z
N GLY A 1 -6.69 38.88 11.78
CA GLY A 1 -5.40 38.98 12.48
C GLY A 1 -4.23 38.35 11.72
N LEU A 2 -4.43 37.78 10.53
CA LEU A 2 -3.34 37.28 9.69
C LEU A 2 -2.98 38.31 8.61
N SER A 3 -1.71 38.32 8.19
CA SER A 3 -1.28 39.09 7.03
C SER A 3 -1.78 38.46 5.73
N LEU A 4 -1.78 39.23 4.63
CA LEU A 4 -2.15 38.72 3.31
C LEU A 4 -1.31 37.49 2.91
N ALA A 5 -0.01 37.53 3.20
CA ALA A 5 0.89 36.42 2.88
C ALA A 5 0.56 35.15 3.69
N GLN A 6 0.24 35.30 4.98
CA GLN A 6 -0.16 34.17 5.84
C GLN A 6 -1.48 33.55 5.37
N THR A 7 -2.48 34.38 5.05
CA THR A 7 -3.76 33.91 4.50
C THR A 7 -3.56 33.20 3.16
N ALA A 8 -2.72 33.75 2.27
CA ALA A 8 -2.41 33.12 0.99
C ALA A 8 -1.71 31.75 1.17
N ALA A 9 -0.78 31.65 2.12
CA ALA A 9 -0.09 30.39 2.40
C ALA A 9 -1.05 29.30 2.92
N LEU A 10 -1.96 29.63 3.84
CA LEU A 10 -2.99 28.69 4.28
C LEU A 10 -3.90 28.26 3.11
N GLY A 11 -4.31 29.20 2.26
CA GLY A 11 -5.10 28.89 1.07
C GLY A 11 -4.39 27.96 0.08
N MET A 12 -3.06 28.05 -0.04
CA MET A 12 -2.28 27.10 -0.85
C MET A 12 -2.32 25.68 -0.26
N ILE A 13 -2.21 25.56 1.08
CA ILE A 13 -2.33 24.27 1.78
C ILE A 13 -3.73 23.70 1.58
N ASP A 14 -4.78 24.51 1.72
CA ASP A 14 -6.17 24.08 1.52
C ASP A 14 -6.41 23.52 0.11
N VAL A 15 -5.87 24.18 -0.92
CA VAL A 15 -5.98 23.72 -2.32
C VAL A 15 -5.28 22.37 -2.52
N VAL A 16 -4.07 22.20 -1.97
CA VAL A 16 -3.31 20.96 -2.08
C VAL A 16 -4.01 19.83 -1.31
N ASN A 17 -4.48 20.09 -0.09
CA ASN A 17 -5.26 19.14 0.71
C ASN A 17 -6.54 18.71 0.00
N ALA A 18 -7.29 19.66 -0.58
CA ALA A 18 -8.50 19.35 -1.36
C ALA A 18 -8.21 18.47 -2.58
N HIS A 19 -7.06 18.65 -3.24
CA HIS A 19 -6.64 17.80 -4.35
C HIS A 19 -6.32 16.38 -3.88
N MET A 20 -5.53 16.22 -2.82
CA MET A 20 -5.18 14.92 -2.25
C MET A 20 -6.41 14.18 -1.69
N GLU A 21 -7.33 14.88 -1.04
CA GLU A 21 -8.58 14.31 -0.53
C GLU A 21 -9.42 13.69 -1.67
N ARG A 22 -9.56 14.39 -2.81
CA ARG A 22 -10.28 13.84 -3.96
C ARG A 22 -9.65 12.54 -4.46
N ALA A 23 -8.32 12.47 -4.53
CA ALA A 23 -7.62 11.25 -4.93
C ALA A 23 -7.89 10.11 -3.94
N LEU A 24 -7.85 10.38 -2.62
CA LEU A 24 -8.17 9.40 -1.58
C LEU A 24 -9.62 8.90 -1.68
N ARG A 25 -10.60 9.77 -1.99
CA ARG A 25 -12.01 9.37 -2.18
C ARG A 25 -12.22 8.44 -3.37
N VAL A 26 -11.46 8.62 -4.46
CA VAL A 26 -11.52 7.74 -5.65
C VAL A 26 -11.08 6.32 -5.33
N ILE A 27 -10.03 6.17 -4.53
CA ILE A 27 -9.49 4.84 -4.18
C ILE A 27 -10.19 4.19 -2.98
N SER A 28 -11.05 4.92 -2.26
CA SER A 28 -11.78 4.43 -1.07
C SER A 28 -13.30 4.41 -1.30
N ILE A 29 -13.98 5.54 -1.04
CA ILE A 29 -15.45 5.67 -1.07
C ILE A 29 -16.03 5.24 -2.41
N GLN A 30 -15.41 5.63 -3.52
CA GLN A 30 -15.92 5.27 -4.86
C GLN A 30 -15.71 3.79 -5.21
N ARG A 31 -14.89 3.07 -4.44
CA ARG A 31 -14.77 1.61 -4.51
C ARG A 31 -15.65 0.88 -3.48
N GLY A 32 -16.49 1.63 -2.74
CA GLY A 32 -17.40 1.08 -1.74
C GLY A 32 -16.80 0.90 -0.35
N HIS A 33 -15.61 1.44 -0.08
CA HIS A 33 -14.96 1.37 1.23
C HIS A 33 -15.32 2.55 2.13
N ASP A 34 -15.62 2.30 3.40
CA ASP A 34 -15.83 3.34 4.41
C ASP A 34 -14.49 3.74 5.06
N PRO A 35 -13.97 4.98 4.85
CA PRO A 35 -12.67 5.41 5.40
C PRO A 35 -12.56 5.31 6.93
N ARG A 36 -13.70 5.32 7.64
CA ARG A 36 -13.73 5.22 9.11
C ARG A 36 -13.25 3.87 9.63
N GLU A 37 -13.24 2.85 8.78
CA GLU A 37 -12.77 1.50 9.10
C GLU A 37 -11.25 1.33 8.90
N PHE A 38 -10.56 2.37 8.44
CA PHE A 38 -9.15 2.30 8.05
C PHE A 38 -8.23 3.13 8.94
N THR A 39 -6.94 2.85 8.82
CA THR A 39 -5.86 3.72 9.29
C THR A 39 -5.19 4.34 8.09
N LEU A 40 -5.02 5.66 8.09
CA LEU A 40 -4.23 6.33 7.06
C LEU A 40 -2.75 6.08 7.37
N VAL A 41 -2.03 5.48 6.44
CA VAL A 41 -0.56 5.37 6.55
C VAL A 41 0.07 6.48 5.74
N SER A 42 0.76 7.41 6.41
CA SER A 42 1.47 8.50 5.75
C SER A 42 2.92 8.15 5.54
N PHE A 43 3.40 8.35 4.31
CA PHE A 43 4.77 8.12 3.92
C PHE A 43 5.20 9.17 2.86
N GLY A 44 6.46 9.10 2.43
CA GLY A 44 7.11 10.14 1.65
C GLY A 44 7.54 11.34 2.51
N GLY A 45 8.39 12.20 1.95
CA GLY A 45 8.98 13.29 2.73
C GLY A 45 7.97 14.32 3.24
N ALA A 46 6.94 14.63 2.44
CA ALA A 46 5.97 15.69 2.72
C ALA A 46 4.59 15.20 3.21
N GLY A 47 4.28 13.91 3.08
CA GLY A 47 2.92 13.40 3.35
C GLY A 47 2.43 13.72 4.77
N SER A 48 3.34 13.58 5.74
CA SER A 48 3.06 13.74 7.17
C SER A 48 2.78 15.19 7.60
N LEU A 49 3.00 16.18 6.74
CA LEU A 49 2.55 17.56 6.98
C LEU A 49 1.06 17.74 6.71
N HIS A 50 0.48 16.92 5.83
CA HIS A 50 -0.91 17.02 5.39
C HIS A 50 -1.81 15.94 5.97
N ALA A 51 -1.21 14.86 6.48
CA ALA A 51 -1.91 13.64 6.81
C ALA A 51 -2.98 13.81 7.90
N ALA A 52 -2.74 14.64 8.91
CA ALA A 52 -3.71 14.94 9.95
C ALA A 52 -4.98 15.61 9.39
N ASP A 53 -4.81 16.63 8.55
CA ASP A 53 -5.93 17.34 7.91
C ASP A 53 -6.72 16.43 6.95
N LEU A 54 -6.01 15.59 6.18
CA LEU A 54 -6.63 14.61 5.28
C LEU A 54 -7.42 13.56 6.06
N ALA A 55 -6.84 13.02 7.14
CA ALA A 55 -7.51 12.06 8.00
C ALA A 55 -8.78 12.65 8.60
N ARG A 56 -8.71 13.89 9.11
CA ARG A 56 -9.87 14.60 9.67
C ARG A 56 -10.97 14.83 8.64
N SER A 57 -10.61 15.32 7.45
CA SER A 57 -11.58 15.58 6.38
C SER A 57 -12.31 14.31 5.91
N LEU A 58 -11.59 13.19 5.91
CA LEU A 58 -12.13 11.88 5.53
C LEU A 58 -12.73 11.09 6.71
N ARG A 59 -12.67 11.64 7.93
CA ARG A 59 -13.08 10.97 9.18
C ARG A 59 -12.35 9.64 9.42
N ILE A 60 -11.09 9.56 9.00
CA ILE A 60 -10.23 8.44 9.31
C ILE A 60 -9.77 8.61 10.78
N PRO A 61 -10.06 7.66 11.68
CA PRO A 61 -9.85 7.85 13.11
C PRO A 61 -8.37 7.85 13.50
N ARG A 62 -7.52 7.22 12.68
CA ARG A 62 -6.13 6.96 13.04
C ARG A 62 -5.18 7.18 11.87
N LEU A 63 -4.05 7.82 12.17
CA LEU A 63 -2.92 8.02 11.28
C LEU A 63 -1.71 7.27 11.83
N LEU A 64 -0.98 6.58 10.95
CA LEU A 64 0.28 5.92 11.26
C LEU A 64 1.39 6.48 10.36
N ILE A 65 2.44 7.01 10.96
CA ILE A 65 3.68 7.41 10.26
C ILE A 65 4.79 6.46 10.70
N PRO A 66 5.32 5.62 9.79
CA PRO A 66 6.40 4.71 10.15
C PRO A 66 7.75 5.43 10.31
N PRO A 67 8.73 4.84 11.02
CA PRO A 67 10.04 5.48 11.29
C PRO A 67 10.79 5.89 10.02
N ALA A 68 10.62 5.12 8.94
CA ALA A 68 11.25 5.35 7.64
C ALA A 68 10.24 5.91 6.63
N ALA A 69 9.29 6.76 7.08
CA ALA A 69 8.21 7.27 6.24
C ALA A 69 8.70 7.85 4.91
N ALA A 70 9.76 8.66 4.90
CA ALA A 70 10.23 9.28 3.65
C ALA A 70 10.81 8.27 2.65
N THR A 71 11.35 7.15 3.15
CA THR A 71 12.02 6.10 2.36
C THR A 71 11.22 4.79 2.28
N LEU A 72 9.93 4.82 2.64
CA LEU A 72 9.10 3.63 2.71
C LEU A 72 9.02 2.88 1.37
N SER A 73 9.10 3.59 0.23
CA SER A 73 9.18 2.97 -1.10
C SER A 73 10.44 2.13 -1.30
N ALA A 74 11.59 2.61 -0.79
CA ALA A 74 12.85 1.85 -0.85
C ALA A 74 12.80 0.64 0.10
N PHE A 75 12.19 0.80 1.27
CA PHE A 75 11.91 -0.32 2.18
C PHE A 75 11.01 -1.37 1.52
N GLY A 76 9.95 -0.94 0.82
CA GLY A 76 9.07 -1.84 0.07
C GLY A 76 9.80 -2.65 -1.00
N MET A 77 10.78 -2.04 -1.68
CA MET A 77 11.64 -2.74 -2.65
C MET A 77 12.52 -3.81 -1.98
N LEU A 78 13.04 -3.55 -0.77
CA LEU A 78 13.82 -4.52 0.00
C LEU A 78 12.97 -5.67 0.56
N ALA A 79 11.71 -5.38 0.88
CA ALA A 79 10.77 -6.35 1.45
C ALA A 79 10.00 -7.15 0.38
N ALA A 80 10.05 -6.73 -0.89
CA ALA A 80 9.32 -7.38 -1.96
C ALA A 80 9.97 -8.72 -2.36
N ASP A 81 9.13 -9.70 -2.65
CA ASP A 81 9.57 -10.94 -3.27
C ASP A 81 10.03 -10.71 -4.72
N VAL A 82 10.91 -11.57 -5.22
CA VAL A 82 11.31 -11.56 -6.62
C VAL A 82 10.20 -12.19 -7.44
N ILE A 83 9.49 -11.40 -8.25
CA ILE A 83 8.44 -11.90 -9.14
C ILE A 83 8.89 -11.78 -10.59
N LYS A 84 8.80 -12.89 -11.34
CA LYS A 84 9.00 -12.94 -12.79
C LYS A 84 7.73 -13.46 -13.45
N ASP A 85 7.05 -12.58 -14.18
CA ASP A 85 5.85 -12.94 -14.96
C ASP A 85 6.21 -13.16 -16.43
N TYR A 86 5.76 -14.28 -16.99
CA TYR A 86 5.90 -14.63 -18.41
C TYR A 86 4.54 -14.89 -19.02
N VAL A 87 4.37 -14.49 -20.28
CA VAL A 87 3.15 -14.71 -21.05
C VAL A 87 3.53 -15.16 -22.44
N GLN A 88 2.90 -16.22 -22.92
CA GLN A 88 3.01 -16.68 -24.30
C GLN A 88 1.61 -16.91 -24.88
N THR A 89 1.30 -16.21 -25.96
CA THR A 89 0.06 -16.41 -26.71
C THR A 89 0.12 -17.73 -27.48
N ILE A 90 -0.92 -18.56 -27.32
CA ILE A 90 -1.00 -19.90 -27.92
C ILE A 90 -2.26 -20.12 -28.76
N MET A 91 -3.32 -19.32 -28.55
CA MET A 91 -4.61 -19.39 -29.25
C MET A 91 -5.09 -20.83 -29.50
N ARG A 92 -5.60 -21.47 -28.44
CA ARG A 92 -6.05 -22.86 -28.47
C ARG A 92 -7.51 -23.03 -28.07
N PRO A 93 -8.21 -24.07 -28.54
CA PRO A 93 -9.52 -24.44 -28.03
C PRO A 93 -9.50 -24.70 -26.51
N GLY A 94 -10.59 -24.39 -25.81
CA GLY A 94 -10.73 -24.62 -24.37
C GLY A 94 -10.72 -26.10 -23.96
N ASP A 95 -10.96 -27.02 -24.90
CA ASP A 95 -10.87 -28.47 -24.73
C ASP A 95 -9.49 -29.03 -25.11
N THR A 96 -8.47 -28.16 -25.27
CA THR A 96 -7.09 -28.58 -25.54
C THR A 96 -6.60 -29.52 -24.44
N PRO A 97 -6.01 -30.69 -24.80
CA PRO A 97 -5.54 -31.64 -23.81
C PRO A 97 -4.55 -31.04 -22.82
N TYR A 98 -4.72 -31.34 -21.53
CA TYR A 98 -3.83 -30.86 -20.46
C TYR A 98 -2.35 -31.13 -20.77
N ALA A 99 -2.02 -32.32 -21.28
CA ALA A 99 -0.65 -32.70 -21.65
C ALA A 99 -0.05 -31.85 -22.79
N GLU A 100 -0.89 -31.30 -23.68
CA GLU A 100 -0.43 -30.37 -24.72
C GLU A 100 -0.09 -29.01 -24.10
N LEU A 101 -0.96 -28.49 -23.23
CA LEU A 101 -0.73 -27.24 -22.49
C LEU A 101 0.50 -27.33 -21.58
N GLU A 102 0.70 -28.47 -20.94
CA GLU A 102 1.88 -28.74 -20.09
C GLU A 102 3.18 -28.62 -20.90
N ARG A 103 3.20 -29.13 -22.15
CA ARG A 103 4.36 -28.97 -23.04
C ARG A 103 4.60 -27.52 -23.45
N LEU A 104 3.54 -26.74 -23.60
CA LEU A 104 3.63 -25.31 -23.96
C LEU A 104 4.14 -24.47 -22.79
N ILE A 105 3.78 -24.80 -21.55
CA ILE A 105 4.17 -24.04 -20.36
C ILE A 105 5.50 -24.49 -19.75
N ALA A 106 5.94 -25.74 -19.98
CA ALA A 106 7.19 -26.28 -19.46
C ALA A 106 8.45 -25.44 -19.76
N PRO A 107 8.65 -24.88 -20.97
CA PRO A 107 9.77 -23.99 -21.25
C PRO A 107 9.74 -22.73 -20.37
N LEU A 108 8.56 -22.13 -20.20
CA LEU A 108 8.38 -20.98 -19.32
C LEU A 108 8.73 -21.36 -17.88
N MET A 109 8.21 -22.48 -17.36
CA MET A 109 8.50 -22.93 -16.00
C MET A 109 9.99 -23.09 -15.74
N LYS A 110 10.73 -23.65 -16.70
CA LYS A 110 12.19 -23.79 -16.63
C LYS A 110 12.88 -22.43 -16.63
N GLN A 111 12.47 -21.53 -17.52
CA GLN A 111 13.01 -20.18 -17.61
C GLN A 111 12.76 -19.38 -16.34
N GLY A 112 11.51 -19.35 -15.84
CA GLY A 112 11.14 -18.61 -14.65
C GLY A 112 11.89 -19.06 -13.41
N ARG A 113 12.12 -20.37 -13.24
CA ARG A 113 12.99 -20.88 -12.16
C ARG A 113 14.43 -20.38 -12.30
N ALA A 114 15.01 -20.46 -13.49
CA ALA A 114 16.38 -20.02 -13.75
C ALA A 114 16.55 -18.51 -13.49
N ASP A 115 15.60 -17.70 -13.95
CA ASP A 115 15.64 -16.24 -13.83
C ASP A 115 15.44 -15.78 -12.37
N VAL A 116 14.62 -16.48 -11.58
CA VAL A 116 14.50 -16.21 -10.13
C VAL A 116 15.76 -16.66 -9.37
N MET A 117 16.36 -17.80 -9.73
CA MET A 117 17.63 -18.23 -9.13
C MET A 117 18.79 -17.28 -9.44
N ALA A 118 18.79 -16.64 -10.62
CA ALA A 118 19.79 -15.65 -11.01
C ALA A 118 19.76 -14.38 -10.12
N GLU A 119 18.62 -14.10 -9.47
CA GLU A 119 18.46 -13.02 -8.48
C GLU A 119 18.94 -13.43 -7.07
N GLY A 120 19.54 -14.63 -6.93
CA GLY A 120 20.11 -15.12 -5.68
C GLY A 120 19.13 -15.87 -4.78
N VAL A 121 17.94 -16.22 -5.27
CA VAL A 121 16.92 -16.95 -4.49
C VAL A 121 17.21 -18.47 -4.51
N PRO A 122 17.29 -19.13 -3.34
CA PRO A 122 17.42 -20.58 -3.25
C PRO A 122 16.23 -21.34 -3.87
N ALA A 123 16.49 -22.48 -4.51
CA ALA A 123 15.46 -23.23 -5.24
C ALA A 123 14.27 -23.70 -4.39
N ASP A 124 14.48 -23.97 -3.11
CA ASP A 124 13.47 -24.35 -2.11
C ASP A 124 12.56 -23.18 -1.69
N LYS A 125 12.92 -21.94 -2.06
CA LYS A 125 12.13 -20.72 -1.85
C LYS A 125 11.45 -20.21 -3.12
N ILE A 126 11.42 -21.01 -4.18
CA ILE A 126 10.80 -20.64 -5.45
C ILE A 126 9.46 -21.36 -5.60
N THR A 127 8.39 -20.56 -5.63
CA THR A 127 7.05 -21.00 -5.99
C THR A 127 6.79 -20.73 -7.46
N ILE A 128 6.20 -21.70 -8.15
CA ILE A 128 5.85 -21.60 -9.57
C ILE A 128 4.34 -21.71 -9.70
N GLU A 129 3.73 -20.68 -10.27
CA GLU A 129 2.29 -20.56 -10.47
C GLU A 129 1.98 -20.52 -11.98
N PRO A 130 1.72 -21.68 -12.60
CA PRO A 130 1.26 -21.74 -13.98
C PRO A 130 -0.22 -21.33 -14.08
N LEU A 131 -0.55 -20.55 -15.11
CA LEU A 131 -1.85 -19.91 -15.31
C LEU A 131 -2.25 -19.96 -16.80
N LEU A 132 -3.55 -19.84 -17.08
CA LEU A 132 -4.13 -19.74 -18.42
C LEU A 132 -4.99 -18.47 -18.52
N ASP A 133 -4.81 -17.68 -19.56
CA ASP A 133 -5.74 -16.59 -19.88
C ASP A 133 -6.80 -17.15 -20.84
N MET A 134 -8.06 -17.20 -20.40
CA MET A 134 -9.16 -17.88 -21.08
C MET A 134 -10.35 -16.95 -21.31
N ARG A 135 -11.12 -17.18 -22.37
CA ARG A 135 -12.33 -16.43 -22.68
C ARG A 135 -13.33 -17.26 -23.47
N TYR A 136 -14.60 -16.87 -23.50
CA TYR A 136 -15.52 -17.37 -24.51
C TYR A 136 -15.14 -16.84 -25.89
N ARG A 137 -15.34 -17.64 -26.93
CA ARG A 137 -15.11 -17.21 -28.31
C ARG A 137 -15.99 -15.99 -28.63
N GLY A 138 -15.35 -14.94 -29.14
CA GLY A 138 -16.01 -13.66 -29.46
C GLY A 138 -16.04 -12.65 -28.32
N GLN A 139 -15.62 -13.04 -27.11
CA GLN A 139 -15.44 -12.14 -25.98
C GLN A 139 -14.15 -11.31 -26.14
N SER A 140 -14.17 -10.05 -25.67
CA SER A 140 -13.05 -9.12 -25.82
C SER A 140 -12.09 -9.10 -24.62
N TYR A 141 -12.41 -9.80 -23.54
CA TYR A 141 -11.63 -9.84 -22.30
C TYR A 141 -11.44 -11.27 -21.82
N GLU A 142 -10.36 -11.48 -21.09
CA GLU A 142 -9.93 -12.79 -20.59
C GLU A 142 -10.06 -12.86 -19.06
N LEU A 143 -10.22 -14.07 -18.55
CA LEU A 143 -10.02 -14.41 -17.15
C LEU A 143 -8.76 -15.25 -17.00
N THR A 144 -7.93 -14.92 -16.01
CA THR A 144 -6.75 -15.72 -15.67
C THR A 144 -7.13 -16.83 -14.70
N ILE A 145 -6.91 -18.08 -15.11
CA ILE A 145 -7.32 -19.29 -14.40
C ILE A 145 -6.08 -20.11 -14.01
N PRO A 146 -6.00 -20.70 -12.80
CA PRO A 146 -4.94 -21.65 -12.46
C PRO A 146 -4.81 -22.78 -13.47
N PHE A 147 -3.58 -23.09 -13.88
CA PHE A 147 -3.32 -24.26 -14.72
C PHE A 147 -3.42 -25.53 -13.86
N ALA A 148 -4.59 -26.16 -13.89
CA ALA A 148 -4.93 -27.39 -13.18
C ALA A 148 -5.82 -28.28 -14.07
N PRO A 149 -5.95 -29.60 -13.81
CA PRO A 149 -6.73 -30.49 -14.67
C PRO A 149 -8.19 -30.07 -14.92
N ASP A 150 -8.76 -29.30 -14.01
CA ASP A 150 -10.13 -28.77 -14.02
C ASP A 150 -10.25 -27.32 -14.54
N PHE A 151 -9.23 -26.81 -15.25
CA PHE A 151 -9.17 -25.40 -15.69
C PHE A 151 -10.42 -24.92 -16.46
N GLY A 152 -11.11 -25.80 -17.20
CA GLY A 152 -12.35 -25.46 -17.91
C GLY A 152 -13.52 -25.17 -16.96
N ASP A 153 -13.75 -26.04 -15.97
CA ASP A 153 -14.79 -25.83 -14.95
C ASP A 153 -14.46 -24.64 -14.04
N ALA A 154 -13.17 -24.47 -13.72
CA ALA A 154 -12.67 -23.31 -12.99
C ALA A 154 -12.93 -22.00 -13.75
N PHE A 155 -12.76 -21.99 -15.08
CA PHE A 155 -13.10 -20.84 -15.91
C PHE A 155 -14.59 -20.47 -15.82
N HIS A 156 -15.50 -21.44 -15.98
CA HIS A 156 -16.93 -21.18 -15.88
C HIS A 156 -17.33 -20.66 -14.49
N THR A 157 -16.75 -21.25 -13.44
CA THR A 157 -16.96 -20.81 -12.05
C THR A 157 -16.48 -19.37 -11.84
N ALA A 158 -15.26 -19.05 -12.28
CA ALA A 158 -14.70 -17.71 -12.18
C ALA A 158 -15.52 -16.68 -12.98
N HIS A 159 -16.04 -17.06 -14.14
CA HIS A 159 -16.90 -16.21 -14.95
C HIS A 159 -18.23 -15.92 -14.25
N ALA A 160 -18.86 -16.92 -13.64
CA ALA A 160 -20.08 -16.75 -12.85
C ALA A 160 -19.87 -15.85 -11.64
N GLN A 161 -18.73 -15.98 -10.95
CA GLN A 161 -18.39 -15.12 -9.81
C GLN A 161 -18.12 -13.67 -10.24
N THR A 162 -17.42 -13.47 -11.35
CA THR A 162 -16.99 -12.13 -11.80
C THR A 162 -18.13 -11.37 -12.51
N TYR A 163 -18.95 -12.05 -13.31
CA TYR A 163 -19.96 -11.43 -14.18
C TYR A 163 -21.39 -11.87 -13.89
N GLY A 164 -21.62 -12.69 -12.86
CA GLY A 164 -22.95 -13.15 -12.46
C GLY A 164 -23.57 -14.23 -13.35
N HIS A 165 -22.85 -14.73 -14.36
CA HIS A 165 -23.33 -15.78 -15.27
C HIS A 165 -22.16 -16.56 -15.88
N SER A 166 -22.44 -17.72 -16.47
CA SER A 166 -21.51 -18.51 -17.28
C SER A 166 -22.24 -19.11 -18.47
N GLU A 167 -21.55 -19.36 -19.58
CA GLU A 167 -22.13 -19.91 -20.81
C GLU A 167 -21.44 -21.22 -21.22
N PRO A 168 -21.68 -22.35 -20.53
CA PRO A 168 -20.99 -23.62 -20.81
C PRO A 168 -21.15 -24.15 -22.24
N ALA A 169 -22.19 -23.70 -22.95
CA ALA A 169 -22.44 -24.07 -24.35
C ALA A 169 -21.59 -23.28 -25.37
N VAL A 170 -21.01 -22.15 -24.96
CA VAL A 170 -20.18 -21.31 -25.83
C VAL A 170 -18.75 -21.85 -25.83
N PRO A 171 -18.14 -22.08 -27.01
CA PRO A 171 -16.75 -22.53 -27.09
C PRO A 171 -15.81 -21.58 -26.35
N VAL A 172 -14.93 -22.15 -25.54
CA VAL A 172 -13.88 -21.42 -24.82
C VAL A 172 -12.60 -21.39 -25.68
N GLU A 173 -11.81 -20.34 -25.53
CA GLU A 173 -10.48 -20.15 -26.12
C GLU A 173 -9.47 -19.92 -25.01
N ILE A 174 -8.35 -20.63 -25.07
CA ILE A 174 -7.14 -20.36 -24.29
C ILE A 174 -6.27 -19.42 -25.11
N VAL A 175 -6.20 -18.17 -24.69
CA VAL A 175 -5.47 -17.11 -25.40
C VAL A 175 -3.99 -17.21 -25.08
N ASN A 176 -3.64 -17.28 -23.80
CA ASN A 176 -2.26 -17.33 -23.32
C ASN A 176 -2.02 -18.47 -22.33
N VAL A 177 -0.79 -18.99 -22.34
CA VAL A 177 -0.19 -19.62 -21.16
C VAL A 177 0.61 -18.54 -20.42
N ARG A 178 0.50 -18.53 -19.10
CA ARG A 178 1.18 -17.58 -18.22
C ARG A 178 1.94 -18.34 -17.14
N LEU A 179 3.06 -17.76 -16.74
CA LEU A 179 3.82 -18.22 -15.59
C LEU A 179 4.06 -17.05 -14.66
N ARG A 180 3.76 -17.23 -13.38
CA ARG A 180 4.32 -16.40 -12.33
C ARG A 180 5.33 -17.21 -11.52
N ALA A 181 6.60 -16.81 -11.56
CA ALA A 181 7.65 -17.39 -10.74
C ALA A 181 7.95 -16.44 -9.58
N ILE A 182 7.80 -16.91 -8.34
CA ILE A 182 7.91 -16.12 -7.11
C ILE A 182 9.08 -16.67 -6.30
N GLY A 183 10.08 -15.84 -6.07
CA GLY A 183 11.17 -16.11 -5.16
C GLY A 183 10.95 -15.39 -3.83
N THR A 184 10.66 -16.14 -2.77
CA THR A 184 10.40 -15.56 -1.45
C THR A 184 11.70 -15.14 -0.77
N LEU A 185 11.83 -13.86 -0.48
CA LEU A 185 12.98 -13.30 0.24
C LEU A 185 12.73 -13.28 1.74
N ALA A 186 13.82 -13.23 2.51
CA ALA A 186 13.70 -13.02 3.95
C ALA A 186 13.19 -11.60 4.20
N GLN A 187 12.03 -11.48 4.83
CA GLN A 187 11.46 -10.19 5.19
C GLN A 187 12.38 -9.45 6.17
N PRO A 188 12.58 -8.14 6.00
CA PRO A 188 13.38 -7.35 6.94
C PRO A 188 12.73 -7.37 8.32
N LEU A 189 13.52 -7.69 9.35
CA LEU A 189 13.06 -7.67 10.72
C LEU A 189 12.92 -6.22 11.20
N LEU A 190 11.71 -5.84 11.61
CA LEU A 190 11.47 -4.58 12.29
C LEU A 190 11.76 -4.74 13.79
N PRO A 191 12.73 -4.01 14.35
CA PRO A 191 13.09 -4.17 15.76
C PRO A 191 11.93 -3.71 16.64
N LYS A 192 11.43 -4.63 17.46
CA LYS A 192 10.44 -4.32 18.49
C LYS A 192 11.17 -3.91 19.76
N ILE A 193 10.84 -2.73 20.27
CA ILE A 193 11.43 -2.15 21.48
C ILE A 193 10.43 -2.35 22.64
N GLU A 194 10.96 -2.73 23.79
CA GLU A 194 10.15 -2.83 25.01
C GLU A 194 9.74 -1.43 25.48
N ILE A 195 8.45 -1.27 25.78
CA ILE A 195 7.91 -0.02 26.30
C ILE A 195 8.23 0.06 27.79
N MET A 196 8.99 1.07 28.17
CA MET A 196 9.31 1.37 29.55
C MET A 196 8.66 2.69 29.97
N LEU A 197 8.45 2.88 31.27
CA LEU A 197 8.09 4.17 31.82
C LEU A 197 9.16 5.20 31.43
N SER A 198 8.70 6.26 30.79
CA SER A 198 9.52 7.33 30.25
C SER A 198 9.02 8.65 30.80
N GLU A 199 9.94 9.57 31.07
CA GLU A 199 9.58 10.97 31.27
C GLU A 199 8.86 11.54 30.03
N PRO A 200 8.01 12.56 30.21
CA PRO A 200 7.40 13.26 29.09
C PRO A 200 8.47 13.81 28.12
N PRO A 201 8.23 13.75 26.81
CA PRO A 201 9.14 14.34 25.83
C PRO A 201 9.24 15.86 26.04
N ILE A 202 10.46 16.39 25.94
CA ILE A 202 10.76 17.81 26.11
C ILE A 202 10.98 18.42 24.72
N PRO A 203 10.26 19.51 24.36
CA PRO A 203 10.48 20.17 23.08
C PRO A 203 11.85 20.86 23.08
N PHE A 204 12.57 20.76 21.98
CA PHE A 204 13.87 21.44 21.84
C PHE A 204 13.70 22.94 21.55
N GLU A 205 12.55 23.34 21.02
CA GLU A 205 12.17 24.74 20.86
C GLU A 205 10.64 24.92 20.76
N LYS A 206 10.19 26.18 20.78
CA LYS A 206 8.84 26.59 20.40
C LYS A 206 8.94 27.67 19.35
N ARG A 207 8.08 27.61 18.32
CA ARG A 207 8.03 28.63 17.27
C ARG A 207 6.60 29.10 17.04
N SER A 208 6.47 30.37 16.66
CA SER A 208 5.21 30.92 16.21
C SER A 208 4.85 30.32 14.84
N VAL A 209 3.74 29.57 14.78
CA VAL A 209 3.24 28.89 13.58
C VAL A 209 1.84 29.40 13.26
N VAL A 210 1.59 29.63 11.98
CA VAL A 210 0.26 30.00 11.48
C VAL A 210 -0.55 28.73 11.26
N LEU A 211 -1.61 28.56 12.02
CA LEU A 211 -2.56 27.46 11.91
C LEU A 211 -3.91 27.97 11.39
N ALA A 212 -4.81 27.06 11.02
CA ALA A 212 -6.18 27.41 10.60
C ALA A 212 -6.95 28.19 11.70
N VAL A 213 -6.65 27.92 12.97
CA VAL A 213 -7.25 28.60 14.14
C VAL A 213 -6.58 29.93 14.49
N GLY A 214 -5.53 30.33 13.78
CA GLY A 214 -4.75 31.53 14.05
C GLY A 214 -3.27 31.22 14.33
N VAL A 215 -2.55 32.21 14.86
CA VAL A 215 -1.13 32.06 15.20
C VAL A 215 -0.99 31.48 16.60
N ALA A 216 -0.17 30.43 16.75
CA ALA A 216 0.10 29.79 18.02
C ALA A 216 1.60 29.50 18.19
N ASP A 217 2.09 29.49 19.44
CA ASP A 217 3.43 29.00 19.76
C ASP A 217 3.41 27.47 19.84
N VAL A 218 3.92 26.81 18.81
CA VAL A 218 3.90 25.36 18.65
C VAL A 218 5.23 24.77 19.11
N PRO A 219 5.23 23.72 19.96
CA PRO A 219 6.44 22.99 20.35
C PRO A 219 6.98 22.11 19.23
N PHE A 220 8.31 22.06 19.13
CA PHE A 220 9.05 21.26 18.16
C PHE A 220 9.85 20.19 18.89
N TYR A 221 9.78 18.96 18.37
CA TYR A 221 10.46 17.78 18.92
C TYR A 221 11.36 17.16 17.86
N PHE A 222 12.51 16.61 18.26
CA PHE A 222 13.25 15.70 17.39
C PHE A 222 12.63 14.31 17.49
N GLY A 223 12.21 13.73 16.37
CA GLY A 223 11.57 12.41 16.36
C GLY A 223 12.48 11.30 16.89
N ASN A 224 13.81 11.45 16.72
CA ASN A 224 14.80 10.50 17.23
C ASN A 224 14.85 10.44 18.77
N ASP A 225 14.46 11.52 19.45
CA ASP A 225 14.46 11.63 20.91
C ASP A 225 13.17 11.06 21.53
N LEU A 226 12.14 10.85 20.72
CA LEU A 226 10.89 10.24 21.14
C LEU A 226 11.06 8.73 21.35
N LYS A 227 10.52 8.24 22.47
CA LYS A 227 10.64 6.86 22.94
C LYS A 227 9.29 6.14 22.88
N PRO A 228 9.28 4.84 22.56
CA PRO A 228 8.09 4.00 22.67
C PRO A 228 7.37 4.16 24.02
N GLY A 229 6.05 4.30 23.96
CA GLY A 229 5.15 4.54 25.10
C GLY A 229 4.90 6.01 25.43
N GLN A 230 5.71 6.94 24.94
CA GLN A 230 5.45 8.37 25.12
C GLN A 230 4.20 8.82 24.35
N GLN A 231 3.57 9.87 24.87
CA GLN A 231 2.42 10.53 24.24
C GLN A 231 2.63 12.04 24.19
N LEU A 232 2.03 12.67 23.19
CA LEU A 232 2.11 14.09 22.88
C LEU A 232 0.74 14.59 22.42
N SER A 233 0.24 15.65 23.02
CA SER A 233 -0.94 16.35 22.52
C SER A 233 -0.53 17.44 21.53
N GLY A 234 -1.29 17.58 20.44
CA GLY A 234 -1.11 18.68 19.50
C GLY A 234 -1.70 20.01 20.01
N PRO A 235 -1.42 21.13 19.31
CA PRO A 235 -0.61 21.20 18.11
C PRO A 235 0.89 21.03 18.41
N ALA A 236 1.59 20.25 17.60
CA ALA A 236 3.02 19.99 17.76
C ALA A 236 3.67 19.63 16.42
N VAL A 237 4.98 19.87 16.29
CA VAL A 237 5.77 19.51 15.11
C VAL A 237 6.88 18.54 15.52
N ILE A 238 7.03 17.46 14.76
CA ILE A 238 8.10 16.48 14.92
C ILE A 238 9.00 16.57 13.70
N ILE A 239 10.25 16.93 13.94
CA ILE A 239 11.29 17.00 12.93
C ILE A 239 12.04 15.67 12.93
N GLN A 240 12.04 15.00 11.78
CA GLN A 240 12.89 13.86 11.49
C GLN A 240 13.90 14.26 10.42
N PRO A 241 15.02 13.52 10.27
CA PRO A 241 16.01 13.82 9.25
C PRO A 241 15.47 13.85 7.81
N ASP A 242 14.39 13.12 7.54
CA ASP A 242 13.86 12.84 6.21
C ASP A 242 12.39 13.26 6.02
N THR A 243 11.68 13.61 7.10
CA THR A 243 10.28 14.08 7.05
C THR A 243 9.95 15.03 8.19
N THR A 244 8.87 15.78 8.04
CA THR A 244 8.29 16.59 9.12
C THR A 244 6.85 16.15 9.34
N VAL A 245 6.49 15.93 10.60
CA VAL A 245 5.14 15.52 11.00
C VAL A 245 4.50 16.69 11.72
N PHE A 246 3.29 17.05 11.30
CA PHE A 246 2.46 18.00 12.00
C PHE A 246 1.32 17.26 12.71
N ILE A 247 1.14 17.56 13.99
CA ILE A 247 0.00 17.11 14.80
C ILE A 247 -0.94 18.30 14.94
N GLY A 248 -2.21 18.09 14.57
CA GLY A 248 -3.25 19.10 14.68
C GLY A 248 -3.67 19.38 16.14
N PRO A 249 -4.41 20.48 16.38
CA PRO A 249 -5.05 20.71 17.67
C PRO A 249 -5.97 19.54 18.05
N ASP A 250 -6.05 19.23 19.35
CA ASP A 250 -6.91 18.19 19.93
C ASP A 250 -6.59 16.74 19.51
N GLU A 251 -5.51 16.52 18.74
CA GLU A 251 -5.00 15.21 18.37
C GLU A 251 -3.96 14.71 19.39
N VAL A 252 -3.87 13.39 19.54
CA VAL A 252 -2.92 12.75 20.42
C VAL A 252 -2.01 11.82 19.62
N LEU A 253 -0.72 12.12 19.63
CA LEU A 253 0.33 11.23 19.16
C LEU A 253 0.75 10.27 20.28
N SER A 254 0.92 9.01 19.93
CA SER A 254 1.62 7.99 20.71
C SER A 254 2.72 7.35 19.89
N ILE A 255 3.79 6.90 20.56
CA ILE A 255 4.90 6.19 19.92
C ILE A 255 4.79 4.71 20.28
N ASP A 256 4.60 3.85 19.28
CA ASP A 256 4.45 2.42 19.53
C ASP A 256 5.80 1.69 19.73
N ALA A 257 5.73 0.38 19.98
CA ALA A 257 6.91 -0.47 20.19
C ALA A 257 7.84 -0.60 18.96
N TYR A 258 7.36 -0.23 17.77
CA TYR A 258 8.14 -0.23 16.51
C TYR A 258 8.59 1.19 16.12
N ARG A 259 8.42 2.17 17.02
CA ARG A 259 8.66 3.60 16.80
C ARG A 259 7.77 4.22 15.74
N ASN A 260 6.64 3.60 15.39
CA ASN A 260 5.63 4.28 14.59
C ASN A 260 5.07 5.44 15.40
N LEU A 261 4.84 6.56 14.72
CA LEU A 261 4.08 7.68 15.25
C LEU A 261 2.61 7.42 14.93
N VAL A 262 1.81 7.14 15.96
CA VAL A 262 0.38 6.82 15.83
C VAL A 262 -0.42 7.99 16.38
N ILE A 263 -1.16 8.66 15.50
CA ILE A 263 -1.98 9.81 15.84
C ILE A 263 -3.45 9.39 15.83
N GLU A 264 -4.10 9.54 16.97
CA GLU A 264 -5.55 9.46 17.07
C GLU A 264 -6.13 10.81 16.68
N VAL A 265 -6.92 10.82 15.60
CA VAL A 265 -7.47 12.02 15.00
C VAL A 265 -8.84 12.28 15.60
N ALA A 266 -9.03 13.47 16.17
CA ALA A 266 -10.31 13.86 16.75
C ALA A 266 -11.42 13.84 15.67
N ALA A 267 -12.56 13.26 16.02
CA ALA A 267 -13.72 13.08 15.14
C ALA A 267 -14.45 14.39 14.81
#